data_AF-A0A8D0GVL5-F1
#
_entry.id   AF-A0A8D0GVL5-F1
#
_cell.length_a   1.000
_cell.length_b   1.000
_cell.length_c   1.000
_cell.angle_alpha   90.00
_cell.angle_beta   90.00
_cell.angle_gamma   90.00
#
_symmetry.space_group_name_H-M   'P 1'
#
loop_
_entity.id
_entity.type
_entity.pdbx_description
1 polymer ?
#
loop_
_entity_poly.entity_id
_entity_poly.type
_entity_poly.pdbx_seq_one_letter_code
_entity_poly.pdbx_strand_id
1 'polypeptide(L)'
;MGRMTALLPRGGGLLLLLFLLRPLPFLLPGSAGLRLLLSDSSPFNCSQLGLKCVVKNSTCMDESWVHSSVLTPSAPSTVDVHLDIFQDKEGKLLPVLQIQWMVATDASIRSFRGVELTVLQVNDNRQICTWFDFQNNLMLQAPPGGGRWNFTFNRFEVQPGQMYHVTVYHLPKLGIQGDHNRKSKEYKVPDCEDKRMRRTTPCVQMGSLWEPSIDGKHLEDGSVLVSFNPGKEPARYQIHVTGFLDKKICMDTTQEVPKVTTLPIASLLKPDKVLPPHSRGVPTWGKPISTTEQLLILRTIHKVCR
;
A
#
# COMPACT_ATOMS: atom_id res chain seq x y z
N MET A 1 25.29 0.13 -21.41
CA MET A 1 25.12 0.16 -19.94
C MET A 1 26.31 -0.57 -19.34
N GLY A 2 27.18 0.15 -18.63
CA GLY A 2 28.52 -0.32 -18.24
C GLY A 2 28.58 -0.90 -16.82
N ARG A 3 29.44 -1.90 -16.65
CA ARG A 3 29.77 -2.60 -15.39
C ARG A 3 30.75 -1.75 -14.55
N MET A 4 30.69 -1.83 -13.21
CA MET A 4 31.36 -0.93 -12.23
C MET A 4 32.63 -1.51 -11.57
N THR A 5 33.71 -0.72 -11.34
CA THR A 5 34.88 -1.04 -10.46
C THR A 5 35.73 0.20 -10.08
N ALA A 6 36.22 0.34 -8.83
CA ALA A 6 37.32 1.25 -8.42
C ALA A 6 37.92 0.92 -7.01
N LEU A 7 39.16 1.39 -6.73
CA LEU A 7 40.01 1.15 -5.54
C LEU A 7 40.59 2.49 -5.02
N LEU A 8 40.80 2.66 -3.70
CA LEU A 8 41.46 3.85 -3.10
C LEU A 8 42.50 3.47 -2.02
N PRO A 9 43.54 4.32 -1.79
CA PRO A 9 44.65 4.07 -0.89
C PRO A 9 44.40 4.54 0.56
N ARG A 10 45.32 4.09 1.44
CA ARG A 10 45.37 4.28 2.90
C ARG A 10 45.69 5.73 3.33
N GLY A 11 45.04 6.15 4.42
CA GLY A 11 45.73 6.78 5.56
C GLY A 11 45.41 8.25 5.83
N GLY A 12 45.11 8.56 7.09
CA GLY A 12 45.21 9.91 7.67
C GLY A 12 44.09 10.22 8.65
N GLY A 13 44.43 10.38 9.94
CA GLY A 13 43.53 10.40 11.08
C GLY A 13 42.47 11.52 11.10
N LEU A 14 41.40 11.28 11.88
CA LEU A 14 40.32 12.24 12.09
C LEU A 14 40.18 12.59 13.57
N LEU A 15 40.20 13.91 13.82
CA LEU A 15 39.76 14.62 15.02
C LEU A 15 38.43 14.08 15.57
N LEU A 16 38.32 13.94 16.90
CA LEU A 16 37.05 13.83 17.60
C LEU A 16 36.29 15.16 17.48
N LEU A 17 35.31 15.24 16.58
CA LEU A 17 34.19 16.19 16.69
C LEU A 17 32.97 15.43 17.23
N LEU A 18 32.56 15.77 18.46
CA LEU A 18 31.30 15.36 19.06
C LEU A 18 30.15 16.09 18.34
N PHE A 19 29.56 15.45 17.33
CA PHE A 19 28.26 15.85 16.80
C PHE A 19 27.16 15.33 17.73
N LEU A 20 26.53 16.25 18.47
CA LEU A 20 25.23 16.01 19.10
C LEU A 20 24.20 15.76 17.99
N LEU A 21 23.99 14.50 17.63
CA LEU A 21 22.88 14.07 16.77
C LEU A 21 21.57 14.33 17.51
N ARG A 22 20.99 15.52 17.30
CA ARG A 22 19.55 15.69 17.49
C ARG A 22 18.86 14.76 16.50
N PRO A 23 17.95 13.86 16.93
CA PRO A 23 17.13 13.13 15.97
C PRO A 23 16.26 14.18 15.27
N LEU A 24 16.61 14.53 14.02
CA LEU A 24 15.62 15.13 13.15
C LEU A 24 14.51 14.09 13.02
N PRO A 25 13.24 14.43 13.30
CA PRO A 25 12.15 13.55 12.94
C PRO A 25 12.26 13.32 11.43
N PHE A 26 12.65 12.11 11.04
CA PHE A 26 12.50 11.64 9.68
C PHE A 26 11.02 11.75 9.37
N LEU A 27 10.65 12.81 8.66
CA LEU A 27 9.38 12.88 7.96
C LEU A 27 9.48 11.79 6.89
N LEU A 28 8.99 10.60 7.24
CA LEU A 28 8.70 9.54 6.30
C LEU A 28 7.94 10.18 5.14
N PRO A 29 8.39 10.03 3.87
CA PRO A 29 7.56 10.33 2.71
C PRO A 29 6.24 9.61 2.92
N GLY A 30 5.19 10.37 3.22
CA GLY A 30 3.91 9.80 3.59
C GLY A 30 3.43 8.90 2.47
N SER A 31 3.32 7.61 2.74
CA SER A 31 2.45 6.74 1.95
C SER A 31 1.11 7.42 1.95
N ALA A 32 0.64 7.90 0.79
CA ALA A 32 -0.65 8.53 0.69
C ALA A 32 -1.69 7.55 1.26
N GLY A 33 -2.25 7.85 2.44
CA GLY A 33 -3.17 6.94 3.14
C GLY A 33 -4.49 6.79 2.39
N LEU A 34 -5.47 6.14 3.01
CA LEU A 34 -6.87 6.13 2.55
C LEU A 34 -7.30 7.51 2.02
N ARG A 35 -7.80 7.58 0.78
CA ARG A 35 -8.22 8.82 0.11
C ARG A 35 -9.49 8.62 -0.70
N LEU A 36 -10.20 9.72 -0.96
CA LEU A 36 -11.46 9.74 -1.70
C LEU A 36 -11.30 10.53 -3.00
N LEU A 37 -11.51 9.86 -4.13
CA LEU A 37 -11.20 10.33 -5.48
C LEU A 37 -12.42 10.94 -6.21
N LEU A 38 -13.22 11.77 -5.53
CA LEU A 38 -14.45 12.33 -6.13
C LEU A 38 -14.19 13.30 -7.29
N SER A 39 -13.00 13.92 -7.36
CA SER A 39 -12.66 14.98 -8.34
C SER A 39 -11.64 14.57 -9.41
N ASP A 40 -11.05 13.38 -9.30
CA ASP A 40 -9.81 13.01 -10.03
C ASP A 40 -10.05 12.46 -11.45
N SER A 41 -11.30 12.51 -11.93
CA SER A 41 -11.70 12.15 -13.30
C SER A 41 -12.97 12.90 -13.72
N SER A 42 -14.08 12.17 -13.84
CA SER A 42 -15.42 12.69 -13.99
C SER A 42 -16.15 12.64 -12.65
N PRO A 43 -17.13 13.53 -12.42
CA PRO A 43 -18.08 13.37 -11.31
C PRO A 43 -18.66 11.95 -11.32
N PHE A 44 -18.67 11.29 -10.17
CA PHE A 44 -19.26 9.97 -10.04
C PHE A 44 -20.79 10.07 -10.15
N ASN A 45 -21.39 9.32 -11.07
CA ASN A 45 -22.84 9.28 -11.23
C ASN A 45 -23.44 8.10 -10.45
N CYS A 46 -24.17 8.39 -9.39
CA CYS A 46 -24.93 7.38 -8.63
C CYS A 46 -26.42 7.32 -9.03
N SER A 47 -26.86 8.13 -9.99
CA SER A 47 -28.25 8.11 -10.47
C SER A 47 -28.51 6.87 -11.32
N GLN A 48 -29.72 6.36 -11.23
CA GLN A 48 -30.21 5.20 -11.98
C GLN A 48 -31.69 5.41 -12.34
N LEU A 49 -32.28 4.52 -13.14
CA LEU A 49 -33.67 4.69 -13.56
C LEU A 49 -34.61 4.77 -12.34
N GLY A 50 -35.34 5.89 -12.21
CA GLY A 50 -36.21 6.16 -11.06
C GLY A 50 -35.54 6.80 -9.84
N LEU A 51 -34.22 7.06 -9.89
CA LEU A 51 -33.46 7.67 -8.79
C LEU A 51 -32.46 8.71 -9.29
N LYS A 52 -32.63 9.95 -8.84
CA LYS A 52 -31.64 11.02 -8.93
C LYS A 52 -30.81 11.03 -7.64
N CYS A 53 -29.50 10.94 -7.78
CA CYS A 53 -28.57 10.83 -6.67
C CYS A 53 -27.33 11.68 -6.93
N VAL A 54 -26.80 12.29 -5.86
CA VAL A 54 -25.53 13.04 -5.86
C VAL A 54 -24.60 12.48 -4.81
N VAL A 55 -23.34 12.25 -5.16
CA VAL A 55 -22.31 11.83 -4.19
C VAL A 55 -21.57 13.04 -3.64
N LYS A 56 -21.44 13.13 -2.32
CA LYS A 56 -20.79 14.25 -1.61
C LYS A 56 -19.79 13.73 -0.58
N ASN A 57 -18.79 14.55 -0.24
CA ASN A 57 -17.91 14.26 0.89
C ASN A 57 -18.71 14.36 2.21
N SER A 58 -18.36 13.54 3.20
CA SER A 58 -19.03 13.46 4.50
C SER A 58 -18.02 13.54 5.64
N THR A 59 -18.44 14.15 6.75
CA THR A 59 -17.68 14.18 8.01
C THR A 59 -17.82 12.89 8.82
N CYS A 60 -18.49 11.86 8.30
CA CYS A 60 -18.88 10.64 9.01
C CYS A 60 -19.91 10.83 10.14
N MET A 61 -20.32 12.07 10.40
CA MET A 61 -21.40 12.42 11.32
C MET A 61 -22.60 12.90 10.52
N ASP A 62 -23.51 11.98 10.24
CA ASP A 62 -24.81 12.32 9.66
C ASP A 62 -25.74 12.96 10.70
N GLU A 63 -26.52 13.95 10.28
CA GLU A 63 -27.44 14.69 11.15
C GLU A 63 -28.44 13.79 11.87
N SER A 64 -28.83 12.66 11.26
CA SER A 64 -29.77 11.72 11.89
C SER A 64 -29.23 11.03 13.15
N TRP A 65 -27.92 11.10 13.42
CA TRP A 65 -27.37 10.72 14.73
C TRP A 65 -27.80 11.66 15.85
N VAL A 66 -27.93 12.96 15.54
CA VAL A 66 -28.28 14.01 16.50
C VAL A 66 -29.80 14.18 16.55
N HIS A 67 -30.44 14.19 15.38
CA HIS A 67 -31.88 14.32 15.21
C HIS A 67 -32.46 13.01 14.68
N SER A 68 -32.75 12.09 15.61
CA SER A 68 -33.25 10.77 15.26
C SER A 68 -34.59 10.83 14.54
N SER A 69 -34.73 10.01 13.51
CA SER A 69 -36.01 9.84 12.81
C SER A 69 -36.85 8.77 13.48
N VAL A 70 -38.18 8.95 13.45
CA VAL A 70 -39.14 7.94 13.92
C VAL A 70 -39.15 6.71 13.00
N LEU A 71 -38.87 6.91 11.71
CA LEU A 71 -38.84 5.84 10.71
C LEU A 71 -37.47 5.78 10.03
N THR A 72 -36.78 4.66 10.19
CA THR A 72 -35.50 4.37 9.54
C THR A 72 -35.65 3.27 8.50
N PRO A 73 -34.85 3.29 7.41
CA PRO A 73 -34.79 2.18 6.47
C PRO A 73 -34.17 0.95 7.15
N SER A 74 -34.42 -0.23 6.59
CA SER A 74 -33.74 -1.47 6.95
C SER A 74 -32.28 -1.47 6.49
N ALA A 75 -31.48 -2.40 7.01
CA ALA A 75 -30.09 -2.56 6.61
C ALA A 75 -29.95 -2.99 5.14
N PRO A 76 -28.79 -2.74 4.50
CA PRO A 76 -28.47 -3.35 3.22
C PRO A 76 -28.59 -4.87 3.27
N SER A 77 -29.22 -5.47 2.25
CA SER A 77 -29.36 -6.93 2.17
C SER A 77 -28.01 -7.61 1.95
N THR A 78 -27.17 -7.04 1.08
CA THR A 78 -25.81 -7.51 0.80
C THR A 78 -24.84 -6.33 0.78
N VAL A 79 -23.58 -6.60 1.15
CA VAL A 79 -22.44 -5.70 0.98
C VAL A 79 -21.26 -6.56 0.57
N ASP A 80 -20.71 -6.27 -0.61
CA ASP A 80 -19.57 -6.94 -1.19
C ASP A 80 -18.48 -5.91 -1.50
N VAL A 81 -17.22 -6.31 -1.28
CA VAL A 81 -16.06 -5.44 -1.42
C VAL A 81 -14.99 -6.19 -2.20
N HIS A 82 -14.49 -5.54 -3.26
CA HIS A 82 -13.46 -6.07 -4.13
C HIS A 82 -12.39 -5.01 -4.40
N LEU A 83 -11.21 -5.47 -4.79
CA LEU A 83 -10.17 -4.61 -5.36
C LEU A 83 -10.51 -4.31 -6.82
N ASP A 84 -10.46 -3.03 -7.17
CA ASP A 84 -10.52 -2.52 -8.53
C ASP A 84 -9.36 -1.54 -8.78
N ILE A 85 -9.06 -1.25 -10.04
CA ILE A 85 -7.99 -0.32 -10.44
C ILE A 85 -8.61 0.88 -11.13
N PHE A 86 -8.46 2.04 -10.51
CA PHE A 86 -8.91 3.31 -11.04
C PHE A 86 -7.78 4.02 -11.77
N GLN A 87 -8.07 4.59 -12.94
CA GLN A 87 -7.13 5.43 -13.68
C GLN A 87 -7.51 6.89 -13.49
N ASP A 88 -6.61 7.70 -12.93
CA ASP A 88 -6.83 9.14 -12.79
C ASP A 88 -6.61 9.90 -14.11
N LYS A 89 -6.87 11.22 -14.10
CA LYS A 89 -6.66 12.12 -15.25
C LYS A 89 -5.22 12.12 -15.76
N GLU A 90 -4.26 11.93 -14.87
CA GLU A 90 -2.83 11.90 -15.17
C GLU A 90 -2.37 10.53 -15.69
N GLY A 91 -3.29 9.56 -15.78
CA GLY A 91 -3.03 8.21 -16.26
C GLY A 91 -2.40 7.28 -15.21
N LYS A 92 -2.34 7.69 -13.95
CA LYS A 92 -1.85 6.86 -12.84
C LYS A 92 -2.88 5.77 -12.51
N LEU A 93 -2.36 4.60 -12.16
CA LEU A 93 -3.17 3.44 -11.79
C LEU A 93 -3.23 3.34 -10.27
N LEU A 94 -4.38 3.67 -9.69
CA LEU A 94 -4.62 3.71 -8.27
C LEU A 94 -5.48 2.51 -7.85
N PRO A 95 -5.06 1.74 -6.83
CA PRO A 95 -5.89 0.67 -6.30
C PRO A 95 -7.05 1.28 -5.49
N VAL A 96 -8.27 0.86 -5.78
CA VAL A 96 -9.48 1.36 -5.12
C VAL A 96 -10.35 0.20 -4.61
N LEU A 97 -11.16 0.46 -3.59
CA LEU A 97 -12.21 -0.47 -3.18
C LEU A 97 -13.44 -0.28 -4.07
N GLN A 98 -13.83 -1.34 -4.77
CA GLN A 98 -15.13 -1.45 -5.39
C GLN A 98 -16.12 -2.04 -4.39
N ILE A 99 -17.00 -1.19 -3.88
CA ILE A 99 -18.03 -1.52 -2.91
C ILE A 99 -19.35 -1.66 -3.65
N GLN A 100 -20.03 -2.78 -3.46
CA GLN A 100 -21.34 -3.05 -4.05
C GLN A 100 -22.33 -3.41 -2.94
N TRP A 101 -23.55 -2.91 -3.02
CA TRP A 101 -24.58 -3.24 -2.04
C TRP A 101 -25.97 -3.22 -2.65
N MET A 102 -26.83 -4.10 -2.14
CA MET A 102 -28.23 -4.19 -2.54
C MET A 102 -29.16 -3.80 -1.41
N VAL A 103 -30.21 -3.06 -1.75
CA VAL A 103 -31.26 -2.68 -0.80
C VAL A 103 -32.21 -3.87 -0.57
N ALA A 104 -32.67 -4.03 0.67
CA ALA A 104 -33.70 -5.00 0.99
C ALA A 104 -35.03 -4.64 0.32
N THR A 105 -35.80 -5.65 -0.10
CA THR A 105 -37.09 -5.49 -0.77
C THR A 105 -38.22 -5.47 0.26
N ASP A 106 -38.25 -4.43 1.09
CA ASP A 106 -39.26 -4.24 2.14
C ASP A 106 -39.88 -2.83 2.08
N ALA A 107 -40.91 -2.59 2.90
CA ALA A 107 -41.64 -1.32 2.88
C ALA A 107 -40.85 -0.12 3.44
N SER A 108 -39.71 -0.36 4.11
CA SER A 108 -38.86 0.70 4.68
C SER A 108 -38.12 1.51 3.61
N ILE A 109 -38.14 1.06 2.35
CA ILE A 109 -37.66 1.84 1.19
C ILE A 109 -38.27 3.26 1.13
N ARG A 110 -39.48 3.45 1.67
CA ARG A 110 -40.18 4.74 1.72
C ARG A 110 -39.51 5.76 2.65
N SER A 111 -38.75 5.31 3.65
CA SER A 111 -37.95 6.17 4.53
C SER A 111 -36.48 6.22 4.12
N PHE A 112 -36.09 5.52 3.05
CA PHE A 112 -34.71 5.47 2.57
C PHE A 112 -34.33 6.74 1.78
N ARG A 113 -33.52 7.61 2.40
CA ARG A 113 -33.17 8.93 1.87
C ARG A 113 -31.76 9.02 1.29
N GLY A 114 -30.94 8.01 1.50
CA GLY A 114 -29.56 8.04 1.04
C GLY A 114 -28.70 7.01 1.76
N VAL A 115 -27.39 7.09 1.52
CA VAL A 115 -26.41 6.16 2.08
C VAL A 115 -25.21 6.94 2.59
N GLU A 116 -24.67 6.55 3.74
CA GLU A 116 -23.30 6.90 4.12
C GLU A 116 -22.40 5.67 3.95
N LEU A 117 -21.40 5.80 3.09
CA LEU A 117 -20.31 4.83 3.00
C LEU A 117 -19.18 5.29 3.90
N THR A 118 -18.69 4.38 4.73
CA THR A 118 -17.56 4.59 5.63
C THR A 118 -16.48 3.57 5.32
N VAL A 119 -15.25 4.03 5.14
CA VAL A 119 -14.06 3.17 5.06
C VAL A 119 -13.13 3.53 6.20
N LEU A 120 -12.78 2.55 7.03
CA LEU A 120 -11.84 2.66 8.13
C LEU A 120 -10.61 1.83 7.81
N GLN A 121 -9.44 2.45 7.80
CA GLN A 121 -8.15 1.77 7.71
C GLN A 121 -7.74 1.30 9.11
N VAL A 122 -7.46 0.00 9.27
CA VAL A 122 -7.32 -0.65 10.58
C VAL A 122 -6.05 -0.24 11.33
N ASN A 123 -4.94 -0.08 10.59
CA ASN A 123 -3.62 0.10 11.21
C ASN A 123 -3.42 1.49 11.86
N ASP A 124 -4.01 2.54 11.28
CA ASP A 124 -3.86 3.94 11.70
C ASP A 124 -5.19 4.56 12.16
N ASN A 125 -6.26 3.77 12.19
CA ASN A 125 -7.62 4.19 12.51
C ASN A 125 -8.11 5.38 11.67
N ARG A 126 -7.58 5.55 10.46
CA ARG A 126 -8.01 6.63 9.56
C ARG A 126 -9.34 6.27 8.92
N GLN A 127 -10.33 7.13 9.09
CA GLN A 127 -11.66 6.96 8.55
C GLN A 127 -11.99 8.03 7.49
N ILE A 128 -12.60 7.62 6.38
CA ILE A 128 -13.15 8.54 5.37
C ILE A 128 -14.58 8.10 5.03
N CYS A 129 -15.47 9.09 4.85
CA CYS A 129 -16.86 8.85 4.49
C CYS A 129 -17.30 9.63 3.26
N THR A 130 -18.36 9.12 2.62
CA THR A 130 -19.06 9.82 1.55
C THR A 130 -20.56 9.56 1.65
N TRP A 131 -21.36 10.53 1.22
CA TRP A 131 -22.81 10.44 1.18
C TRP A 131 -23.31 10.24 -0.23
N PHE A 132 -24.29 9.36 -0.39
CA PHE A 132 -25.16 9.25 -1.54
C PHE A 132 -26.47 9.93 -1.16
N ASP A 133 -26.66 11.14 -1.65
CA ASP A 133 -27.79 12.01 -1.34
C ASP A 133 -28.88 11.85 -2.40
N PHE A 134 -29.99 11.22 -2.05
CA PHE A 134 -31.09 10.98 -2.98
C PHE A 134 -31.94 12.23 -3.13
N GLN A 135 -31.98 12.77 -4.35
CA GLN A 135 -32.70 13.99 -4.68
C GLN A 135 -34.20 13.75 -4.87
N ASN A 136 -34.64 12.49 -4.89
CA ASN A 136 -36.03 12.10 -4.87
C ASN A 136 -36.22 10.83 -4.04
N ASN A 137 -37.42 10.67 -3.47
CA ASN A 137 -37.77 9.48 -2.70
C ASN A 137 -37.99 8.27 -3.61
N LEU A 138 -37.65 7.09 -3.09
CA LEU A 138 -37.96 5.81 -3.71
C LEU A 138 -39.35 5.34 -3.26
N MET A 139 -40.29 5.28 -4.20
CA MET A 139 -41.68 4.88 -3.92
C MET A 139 -41.91 3.38 -4.07
N LEU A 140 -41.08 2.71 -4.86
CA LEU A 140 -41.20 1.30 -5.21
C LEU A 140 -40.04 0.50 -4.62
N GLN A 141 -40.33 -0.73 -4.15
CA GLN A 141 -39.34 -1.65 -3.56
C GLN A 141 -38.30 -2.14 -4.57
N ALA A 142 -38.63 -2.06 -5.86
CA ALA A 142 -37.77 -2.40 -6.98
C ALA A 142 -37.67 -1.21 -7.95
N PRO A 143 -36.56 -1.07 -8.68
CA PRO A 143 -36.46 -0.06 -9.72
C PRO A 143 -37.47 -0.34 -10.85
N PRO A 144 -37.83 0.67 -11.67
CA PRO A 144 -38.80 0.49 -12.76
C PRO A 144 -38.42 -0.60 -13.77
N GLY A 145 -37.13 -0.92 -13.91
CA GLY A 145 -36.63 -2.01 -14.76
C GLY A 145 -36.70 -3.41 -14.13
N GLY A 146 -37.22 -3.55 -12.90
CA GLY A 146 -37.27 -4.81 -12.16
C GLY A 146 -35.98 -5.16 -11.41
N GLY A 147 -36.00 -6.24 -10.65
CA GLY A 147 -34.87 -6.67 -9.80
C GLY A 147 -34.79 -5.92 -8.47
N ARG A 148 -33.58 -5.71 -7.95
CA ARG A 148 -33.33 -4.99 -6.69
C ARG A 148 -32.57 -3.71 -6.96
N TRP A 149 -32.80 -2.70 -6.12
CA TRP A 149 -31.95 -1.52 -6.09
C TRP A 149 -30.52 -1.95 -5.73
N ASN A 150 -29.59 -1.73 -6.67
CA ASN A 150 -28.19 -2.08 -6.55
C ASN A 150 -27.34 -0.82 -6.74
N PHE A 151 -26.32 -0.68 -5.91
CA PHE A 151 -25.43 0.47 -5.94
C PHE A 151 -23.98 -0.01 -5.94
N THR A 152 -23.12 0.77 -6.58
CA THR A 152 -21.69 0.51 -6.63
C THR A 152 -20.91 1.79 -6.38
N PHE A 153 -19.69 1.68 -5.84
CA PHE A 153 -18.79 2.81 -5.64
C PHE A 153 -17.33 2.35 -5.67
N ASN A 154 -16.48 3.02 -6.47
CA ASN A 154 -15.07 2.68 -6.63
C ASN A 154 -14.15 3.92 -6.62
N ARG A 155 -14.30 4.78 -5.60
CA ARG A 155 -13.48 6.00 -5.44
C ARG A 155 -12.74 6.09 -4.12
N PHE A 156 -12.68 5.02 -3.33
CA PHE A 156 -11.80 4.95 -2.15
C PHE A 156 -10.45 4.38 -2.55
N GLU A 157 -9.44 5.24 -2.71
CA GLU A 157 -8.05 4.84 -2.89
C GLU A 157 -7.53 4.18 -1.63
N VAL A 158 -6.87 3.04 -1.80
CA VAL A 158 -6.34 2.21 -0.70
C VAL A 158 -4.86 1.90 -0.90
N GLN A 159 -4.22 1.36 0.13
CA GLN A 159 -2.80 1.03 0.12
C GLN A 159 -2.55 -0.48 0.02
N PRO A 160 -1.48 -0.91 -0.67
CA PRO A 160 -1.11 -2.31 -0.77
C PRO A 160 -0.90 -2.94 0.61
N GLY A 161 -1.37 -4.17 0.78
CA GLY A 161 -1.18 -4.92 2.02
C GLY A 161 -1.89 -4.36 3.24
N GLN A 162 -2.84 -3.42 3.09
CA GLN A 162 -3.61 -2.86 4.22
C GLN A 162 -4.96 -3.55 4.44
N MET A 163 -5.45 -3.45 5.68
CA MET A 163 -6.77 -3.95 6.09
C MET A 163 -7.74 -2.78 6.22
N TYR A 164 -8.96 -2.97 5.73
CA TYR A 164 -10.03 -1.98 5.80
C TYR A 164 -11.34 -2.60 6.31
N HIS A 165 -12.07 -1.85 7.15
CA HIS A 165 -13.48 -2.10 7.41
C HIS A 165 -14.31 -1.14 6.56
N VAL A 166 -15.18 -1.70 5.73
CA VAL A 166 -16.16 -0.97 4.95
C VAL A 166 -17.51 -1.11 5.63
N THR A 167 -18.21 0.00 5.85
CA THR A 167 -19.58 0.00 6.38
C THR A 167 -20.49 0.81 5.48
N VAL A 168 -21.65 0.24 5.17
CA VAL A 168 -22.73 0.89 4.43
C VAL A 168 -23.86 1.18 5.42
N TYR A 169 -24.13 2.45 5.68
CA TYR A 169 -25.28 2.92 6.47
C TYR A 169 -26.38 3.39 5.54
N HIS A 170 -27.59 2.87 5.70
CA HIS A 170 -28.76 3.50 5.11
C HIS A 170 -29.18 4.72 5.95
N LEU A 171 -29.61 5.79 5.28
CA LEU A 171 -30.00 7.05 5.91
C LEU A 171 -31.54 7.24 5.86
N PRO A 172 -32.15 7.81 6.91
CA PRO A 172 -31.55 8.24 8.18
C PRO A 172 -31.07 7.07 9.04
N LYS A 173 -30.00 7.26 9.81
CA LYS A 173 -29.45 6.26 10.74
C LYS A 173 -30.37 6.08 11.95
N LEU A 174 -30.28 4.91 12.55
CA LEU A 174 -30.99 4.63 13.81
C LEU A 174 -30.31 5.35 14.98
N GLY A 175 -31.03 6.28 15.62
CA GLY A 175 -30.57 7.03 16.80
C GLY A 175 -31.06 6.50 18.15
N ILE A 176 -31.78 5.38 18.16
CA ILE A 176 -32.33 4.73 19.36
C ILE A 176 -31.93 3.24 19.40
N GLN A 177 -32.17 2.54 20.51
CA GLN A 177 -32.00 1.09 20.55
C GLN A 177 -32.95 0.41 19.56
N GLY A 178 -32.42 -0.51 18.76
CA GLY A 178 -33.15 -1.27 17.75
C GLY A 178 -32.20 -1.89 16.73
N ASP A 179 -32.76 -2.43 15.65
CA ASP A 179 -31.98 -3.09 14.61
C ASP A 179 -31.16 -2.08 13.80
N HIS A 180 -29.84 -2.24 13.81
CA HIS A 180 -28.96 -1.36 13.06
C HIS A 180 -29.24 -1.43 11.55
N ASN A 181 -29.45 -0.27 10.93
CA ASN A 181 -29.66 -0.15 9.49
C ASN A 181 -28.35 -0.04 8.69
N ARG A 182 -27.37 -0.86 9.07
CA ARG A 182 -26.03 -0.89 8.47
C ARG A 182 -25.54 -2.30 8.25
N LYS A 183 -24.58 -2.45 7.35
CA LYS A 183 -23.85 -3.70 7.17
C LYS A 183 -22.37 -3.42 6.91
N SER A 184 -21.50 -4.24 7.47
CA SER A 184 -20.06 -4.06 7.42
C SER A 184 -19.36 -5.27 6.81
N LYS A 185 -18.22 -5.02 6.15
CA LYS A 185 -17.37 -6.05 5.55
C LYS A 185 -15.91 -5.66 5.73
N GLU A 186 -15.10 -6.62 6.13
CA GLU A 186 -13.65 -6.49 6.15
C GLU A 186 -13.05 -6.85 4.80
N TYR A 187 -12.00 -6.14 4.41
CA TYR A 187 -11.27 -6.41 3.18
C TYR A 187 -9.75 -6.22 3.37
N LYS A 188 -8.98 -7.26 3.03
CA LYS A 188 -7.51 -7.19 2.91
C LYS A 188 -7.15 -6.84 1.48
N VAL A 189 -6.51 -5.69 1.30
CA VAL A 189 -5.89 -5.35 0.00
C VAL A 189 -4.63 -6.22 -0.17
N PRO A 190 -4.46 -6.90 -1.32
CA PRO A 190 -3.25 -7.66 -1.58
C PRO A 190 -2.01 -6.76 -1.61
N ASP A 191 -0.85 -7.35 -1.39
CA ASP A 191 0.43 -6.64 -1.48
C ASP A 191 0.87 -6.44 -2.95
N CYS A 192 2.07 -5.89 -3.13
CA CYS A 192 2.61 -5.61 -4.45
C CYS A 192 3.13 -6.83 -5.22
N GLU A 193 3.13 -8.04 -4.64
CA GLU A 193 3.41 -9.27 -5.37
C GLU A 193 2.18 -9.74 -6.18
N ASP A 194 0.97 -9.29 -5.83
CA ASP A 194 -0.25 -9.57 -6.60
C ASP A 194 -0.18 -8.97 -8.01
N LYS A 195 -0.54 -9.76 -9.02
CA LYS A 195 -0.45 -9.41 -10.43
C LYS A 195 -1.22 -8.12 -10.78
N ARG A 196 -2.35 -7.86 -10.12
CA ARG A 196 -3.19 -6.67 -10.31
C ARG A 196 -2.58 -5.44 -9.65
N MET A 197 -1.93 -5.62 -8.50
CA MET A 197 -1.30 -4.54 -7.73
C MET A 197 0.06 -4.13 -8.28
N ARG A 198 0.83 -5.06 -8.85
CA ARG A 198 2.22 -4.87 -9.30
C ARG A 198 2.44 -3.65 -10.21
N ARG A 199 1.43 -3.21 -10.96
CA ARG A 199 1.55 -2.04 -11.87
C ARG A 199 0.89 -0.77 -11.33
N THR A 200 0.28 -0.83 -10.15
CA THR A 200 -0.30 0.35 -9.52
C THR A 200 0.79 1.31 -9.08
N THR A 201 0.49 2.60 -9.12
CA THR A 201 1.41 3.67 -8.75
C THR A 201 2.07 3.46 -7.38
N PRO A 202 1.34 3.18 -6.27
CA PRO A 202 1.99 2.93 -4.98
C PRO A 202 2.97 1.75 -5.04
N CYS A 203 2.62 0.66 -5.73
CA CYS A 203 3.53 -0.48 -5.87
C CYS A 203 4.74 -0.19 -6.75
N VAL A 204 4.58 0.57 -7.84
CA VAL A 204 5.69 0.94 -8.72
C VAL A 204 6.67 1.85 -7.97
N GLN A 205 6.17 2.79 -7.17
CA GLN A 205 6.98 3.63 -6.30
C GLN A 205 7.75 2.82 -5.25
N MET A 206 7.16 1.73 -4.75
CA MET A 206 7.83 0.77 -3.86
C MET A 206 8.78 -0.20 -4.59
N GLY A 207 8.96 -0.09 -5.91
CA GLY A 207 9.91 -0.91 -6.66
C GLY A 207 9.37 -2.28 -7.07
N SER A 208 8.05 -2.49 -7.12
CA SER A 208 7.45 -3.77 -7.56
C SER A 208 7.82 -4.21 -9.00
N LEU A 209 8.28 -3.27 -9.83
CA LEU A 209 8.79 -3.54 -11.18
C LEU A 209 10.32 -3.48 -11.27
N TRP A 210 11.01 -3.28 -10.15
CA TRP A 210 12.46 -3.19 -10.12
C TRP A 210 13.07 -4.59 -10.01
N GLU A 211 13.89 -4.93 -11.00
CA GLU A 211 14.62 -6.18 -11.05
C GLU A 211 16.13 -5.91 -10.92
N PRO A 212 16.68 -6.03 -9.69
CA PRO A 212 18.05 -5.63 -9.42
C PRO A 212 19.13 -6.49 -10.08
N SER A 213 18.79 -7.65 -10.67
CA SER A 213 19.76 -8.52 -11.37
C SER A 213 21.06 -8.73 -10.57
N ILE A 214 20.90 -9.15 -9.31
CA ILE A 214 21.99 -9.20 -8.34
C ILE A 214 22.98 -10.32 -8.71
N ASP A 215 24.25 -9.98 -8.76
CA ASP A 215 25.38 -10.89 -8.98
C ASP A 215 26.39 -10.71 -7.84
N GLY A 216 27.08 -11.78 -7.46
CA GLY A 216 28.15 -11.69 -6.48
C GLY A 216 29.28 -12.67 -6.76
N LYS A 217 30.50 -12.15 -6.69
CA LYS A 217 31.72 -12.87 -7.05
C LYS A 217 32.73 -12.82 -5.92
N HIS A 218 33.22 -14.00 -5.55
CA HIS A 218 34.39 -14.12 -4.68
C HIS A 218 35.65 -13.66 -5.41
N LEU A 219 36.41 -12.80 -4.75
CA LEU A 219 37.72 -12.36 -5.19
C LEU A 219 38.81 -13.17 -4.48
N GLU A 220 40.00 -13.17 -5.07
CA GLU A 220 41.13 -13.98 -4.59
C GLU A 220 41.64 -13.53 -3.21
N ASP A 221 41.43 -12.27 -2.85
CA ASP A 221 41.76 -11.69 -1.55
C ASP A 221 40.74 -12.02 -0.45
N GLY A 222 39.75 -12.88 -0.75
CA GLY A 222 38.67 -13.26 0.17
C GLY A 222 37.52 -12.26 0.23
N SER A 223 37.58 -11.13 -0.49
CA SER A 223 36.46 -10.18 -0.56
C SER A 223 35.32 -10.67 -1.47
N VAL A 224 34.14 -10.07 -1.30
CA VAL A 224 32.97 -10.33 -2.13
C VAL A 224 32.63 -9.07 -2.91
N LEU A 225 32.66 -9.18 -4.23
CA LEU A 225 32.15 -8.15 -5.12
C LEU A 225 30.66 -8.37 -5.34
N VAL A 226 29.83 -7.40 -4.97
CA VAL A 226 28.38 -7.43 -5.22
C VAL A 226 28.07 -6.43 -6.34
N SER A 227 27.30 -6.88 -7.34
CA SER A 227 26.84 -6.07 -8.48
C SER A 227 25.32 -6.13 -8.58
N PHE A 228 24.68 -5.00 -8.87
CA PHE A 228 23.23 -4.92 -9.06
C PHE A 228 22.86 -3.73 -9.96
N ASN A 229 21.69 -3.79 -10.55
CA ASN A 229 21.06 -2.71 -11.28
C ASN A 229 20.28 -1.83 -10.31
N PRO A 230 20.64 -0.54 -10.12
CA PRO A 230 19.86 0.35 -9.27
C PRO A 230 18.47 0.62 -9.87
N GLY A 231 17.55 1.07 -9.01
CA GLY A 231 16.22 1.52 -9.42
C GLY A 231 16.28 2.79 -10.27
N LYS A 232 15.17 3.12 -10.94
CA LYS A 232 15.09 4.34 -11.76
C LYS A 232 15.16 5.63 -10.93
N GLU A 233 14.63 5.59 -9.72
CA GLU A 233 14.63 6.72 -8.80
C GLU A 233 15.94 6.75 -8.01
N PRO A 234 16.58 7.92 -7.84
CA PRO A 234 17.82 8.04 -7.09
C PRO A 234 17.54 7.82 -5.60
N ALA A 235 17.90 6.64 -5.10
CA ALA A 235 17.73 6.21 -3.72
C ALA A 235 19.08 5.85 -3.07
N ARG A 236 19.08 5.80 -1.73
CA ARG A 236 20.14 5.13 -0.97
C ARG A 236 19.85 3.63 -0.95
N TYR A 237 20.90 2.83 -1.01
CA TYR A 237 20.79 1.38 -0.89
C TYR A 237 21.58 0.90 0.32
N GLN A 238 21.09 -0.17 0.94
CA GLN A 238 21.83 -0.93 1.93
C GLN A 238 22.02 -2.34 1.40
N ILE A 239 23.28 -2.77 1.35
CA ILE A 239 23.68 -4.12 0.98
C ILE A 239 23.99 -4.87 2.26
N HIS A 240 23.12 -5.81 2.62
CA HIS A 240 23.33 -6.69 3.76
C HIS A 240 23.86 -8.03 3.28
N VAL A 241 25.00 -8.47 3.81
CA VAL A 241 25.64 -9.76 3.49
C VAL A 241 25.81 -10.59 4.75
N THR A 242 25.17 -11.75 4.76
CA THR A 242 25.30 -12.74 5.82
C THR A 242 26.05 -13.97 5.30
N GLY A 243 27.04 -14.45 6.06
CA GLY A 243 27.79 -15.69 5.81
C GLY A 243 27.45 -16.76 6.86
N PHE A 244 27.41 -18.03 6.43
CA PHE A 244 26.99 -19.17 7.27
C PHE A 244 28.00 -20.33 7.27
N LEU A 245 28.34 -20.84 8.47
CA LEU A 245 29.08 -22.07 8.73
C LEU A 245 28.17 -23.04 9.48
N ASP A 246 27.95 -24.24 8.97
CA ASP A 246 27.15 -25.25 9.66
C ASP A 246 25.80 -24.72 10.19
N LYS A 247 25.13 -23.91 9.35
CA LYS A 247 23.87 -23.19 9.64
C LYS A 247 23.94 -22.13 10.74
N LYS A 248 25.12 -21.81 11.25
CA LYS A 248 25.39 -20.69 12.17
C LYS A 248 25.92 -19.50 11.38
N ILE A 249 25.48 -18.30 11.75
CA ILE A 249 26.00 -17.05 11.19
C ILE A 249 27.46 -16.91 11.66
N CYS A 250 28.37 -16.68 10.73
CA CYS A 250 29.79 -16.49 11.01
C CYS A 250 30.30 -15.10 10.58
N MET A 251 29.54 -14.43 9.71
CA MET A 251 29.82 -13.10 9.19
C MET A 251 28.49 -12.39 8.95
N ASP A 252 28.41 -11.14 9.37
CA ASP A 252 27.26 -10.28 9.14
C ASP A 252 27.80 -8.86 8.94
N THR A 253 27.58 -8.31 7.74
CA THR A 253 28.05 -6.97 7.40
C THR A 253 27.04 -6.23 6.54
N THR A 254 26.97 -4.92 6.73
CA THR A 254 26.07 -4.04 5.97
C THR A 254 26.88 -2.89 5.39
N GLN A 255 26.74 -2.65 4.10
CA GLN A 255 27.36 -1.54 3.40
C GLN A 255 26.28 -0.59 2.88
N GLU A 256 26.44 0.69 3.19
CA GLU A 256 25.62 1.74 2.59
C GLU A 256 26.17 2.15 1.23
N VAL A 257 25.25 2.32 0.28
CA VAL A 257 25.52 2.89 -1.04
C VAL A 257 24.79 4.24 -1.10
N PRO A 258 25.52 5.36 -1.20
CA PRO A 258 24.92 6.69 -1.19
C PRO A 258 24.06 6.93 -2.43
N LYS A 259 23.17 7.93 -2.35
CA LYS A 259 22.29 8.35 -3.44
C LYS A 259 23.15 8.83 -4.63
N VAL A 260 22.99 8.20 -5.79
CA VAL A 260 23.80 8.47 -6.97
C VAL A 260 22.99 9.26 -8.00
N THR A 261 23.48 10.42 -8.44
CA THR A 261 22.85 11.22 -9.50
C THR A 261 23.37 10.86 -10.90
N THR A 262 24.47 10.11 -11.00
CA THR A 262 25.09 9.65 -12.26
C THR A 262 25.96 8.39 -12.02
N LEU A 263 25.75 7.33 -12.82
CA LEU A 263 26.55 6.09 -13.07
C LEU A 263 28.03 6.07 -12.56
N PRO A 264 28.78 4.93 -12.58
CA PRO A 264 28.82 3.64 -11.89
C PRO A 264 29.16 3.48 -10.34
N ILE A 265 28.46 2.81 -9.40
CA ILE A 265 29.02 2.48 -8.04
C ILE A 265 29.09 0.96 -7.77
N ALA A 266 30.31 0.40 -7.72
CA ALA A 266 30.55 -0.95 -7.19
C ALA A 266 30.81 -0.88 -5.68
N SER A 267 30.17 -1.77 -4.91
CA SER A 267 30.41 -1.90 -3.48
C SER A 267 31.21 -3.18 -3.21
N LEU A 268 32.44 -3.02 -2.73
CA LEU A 268 33.33 -4.09 -2.30
C LEU A 268 33.17 -4.28 -0.80
N LEU A 269 32.74 -5.48 -0.38
CA LEU A 269 32.68 -5.85 1.03
C LEU A 269 33.93 -6.66 1.38
N LYS A 270 34.72 -6.13 2.31
CA LYS A 270 35.89 -6.82 2.88
C LYS A 270 35.49 -7.49 4.20
N PRO A 271 35.81 -8.77 4.40
CA PRO A 271 35.70 -9.40 5.71
C PRO A 271 36.75 -8.79 6.66
N ASP A 272 36.37 -8.53 7.91
CA ASP A 272 37.24 -7.90 8.91
C ASP A 272 38.44 -8.77 9.35
N LYS A 273 38.55 -10.03 8.89
CA LYS A 273 39.72 -10.90 9.08
C LYS A 273 39.89 -11.81 7.88
N VAL A 274 41.09 -11.83 7.28
CA VAL A 274 41.46 -12.66 6.12
C VAL A 274 42.37 -13.80 6.58
N LEU A 275 41.96 -15.05 6.35
CA LEU A 275 42.79 -16.27 6.37
C LEU A 275 42.58 -17.04 5.05
N PRO A 276 43.55 -17.86 4.61
CA PRO A 276 43.76 -18.18 3.19
C PRO A 276 42.70 -19.10 2.56
N PRO A 277 42.59 -19.12 1.21
CA PRO A 277 41.41 -19.60 0.51
C PRO A 277 41.42 -21.13 0.31
N HIS A 278 40.31 -21.80 0.65
CA HIS A 278 39.93 -23.07 0.01
C HIS A 278 38.43 -23.38 0.23
N SER A 279 37.60 -23.09 -0.79
CA SER A 279 36.55 -23.98 -1.35
C SER A 279 35.50 -23.17 -2.12
N ARG A 280 35.12 -23.66 -3.32
CA ARG A 280 34.11 -23.07 -4.21
C ARG A 280 32.71 -23.53 -3.80
N GLY A 281 31.81 -22.60 -3.48
CA GLY A 281 30.37 -22.81 -3.32
C GLY A 281 29.60 -21.81 -4.19
N VAL A 282 28.38 -22.17 -4.61
CA VAL A 282 27.50 -21.33 -5.43
C VAL A 282 26.60 -20.50 -4.50
N PRO A 283 26.60 -19.16 -4.59
CA PRO A 283 25.75 -18.30 -3.76
C PRO A 283 24.27 -18.42 -4.15
N THR A 284 23.39 -18.46 -3.14
CA THR A 284 21.94 -18.32 -3.30
C THR A 284 21.50 -16.88 -3.05
N TRP A 285 20.40 -16.42 -3.65
CA TRP A 285 19.97 -15.01 -3.58
C TRP A 285 18.58 -14.87 -2.96
N GLY A 286 18.43 -13.91 -2.03
CA GLY A 286 17.16 -13.58 -1.38
C GLY A 286 16.40 -12.49 -2.15
N LYS A 287 15.07 -12.43 -1.97
CA LYS A 287 14.25 -11.34 -2.52
C LYS A 287 14.47 -10.02 -1.74
N PRO A 288 14.43 -8.85 -2.40
CA PRO A 288 14.46 -7.55 -1.72
C PRO A 288 13.25 -7.35 -0.80
N ILE A 289 13.43 -6.60 0.30
CA ILE A 289 12.33 -6.17 1.17
C ILE A 289 12.24 -4.65 1.04
N SER A 290 11.08 -4.16 0.57
CA SER A 290 10.88 -2.74 0.29
C SER A 290 10.31 -2.02 1.52
N THR A 291 11.13 -1.15 2.13
CA THR A 291 10.67 -0.05 2.98
C THR A 291 11.14 1.26 2.35
N THR A 292 10.84 2.40 2.98
CA THR A 292 11.19 3.76 2.51
C THR A 292 12.69 3.98 2.30
N GLU A 293 13.52 3.03 2.76
CA GLU A 293 14.89 2.75 2.34
C GLU A 293 14.90 1.44 1.52
N GLN A 294 15.48 1.44 0.31
CA GLN A 294 15.55 0.21 -0.49
C GLN A 294 16.63 -0.71 0.08
N LEU A 295 16.19 -1.62 0.96
CA LEU A 295 17.03 -2.64 1.56
C LEU A 295 17.20 -3.83 0.60
N LEU A 296 18.42 -3.98 0.07
CA LEU A 296 18.83 -5.17 -0.68
C LEU A 296 19.41 -6.18 0.30
N ILE A 297 18.61 -7.19 0.66
CA ILE A 297 19.08 -8.29 1.50
C ILE A 297 19.70 -9.38 0.61
N LEU A 298 21.03 -9.49 0.64
CA LEU A 298 21.72 -10.62 0.02
C LEU A 298 21.94 -11.73 1.05
N ARG A 299 21.29 -12.88 0.82
CA ARG A 299 21.47 -14.10 1.63
C ARG A 299 22.39 -15.09 0.92
N THR A 300 23.68 -14.86 1.00
CA THR A 300 24.69 -15.80 0.51
C THR A 300 24.75 -17.06 1.37
N ILE A 301 24.17 -18.17 0.90
CA ILE A 301 24.39 -19.50 1.48
C ILE A 301 25.47 -20.21 0.67
N HIS A 302 26.73 -20.10 1.11
CA HIS A 302 27.66 -21.24 1.26
C HIS A 302 29.13 -20.78 1.42
N LYS A 303 29.76 -21.30 2.48
CA LYS A 303 31.22 -21.45 2.72
C LYS A 303 32.06 -20.17 2.65
N VAL A 304 31.66 -19.14 3.38
CA VAL A 304 32.55 -18.00 3.70
C VAL A 304 32.70 -17.94 5.21
N CYS A 305 33.22 -19.02 5.78
CA CYS A 305 33.58 -19.05 7.18
C CYS A 305 34.86 -19.84 7.31
N ARG A 306 35.96 -19.12 7.19
CA ARG A 306 37.26 -19.47 7.75
C ARG A 306 37.88 -18.17 8.26
#